data_AF-A0A528V0M6-F1
#
_entry.id   AF-A0A528V0M6-F1
#
_cell.length_a   1.000
_cell.length_b   1.000
_cell.length_c   1.000
_cell.angle_alpha   90.00
_cell.angle_beta   90.00
_cell.angle_gamma   90.00
#
_symmetry.space_group_name_H-M   'P 1'
#
loop_
_entity.id
_entity.type
_entity.pdbx_description
1 polymer ?
#
loop_
_entity_poly.entity_id
_entity_poly.type
_entity_poly.pdbx_seq_one_letter_code
_entity_poly.pdbx_strand_id
1 'polypeptide(L)'
;TYPFNIFGHGWEESFDPATWSKELRGDTVIGNDVWIGMEAAILPGVAIGHGAIVAAKSVVTHDVAPYAIVAGNAAKVVKMRF
;
A
#
# COMPACT_ATOMS: atom_id res chain seq x y z
N THR A 1 1.84 -1.02 17.78
CA THR A 1 1.16 0.01 18.59
C THR A 1 0.36 0.89 17.66
N TYR A 2 -0.94 1.03 17.89
CA TYR A 2 -1.82 1.88 17.07
C TYR A 2 -1.46 3.36 17.26
N PRO A 3 -1.50 4.21 16.22
CA PRO A 3 -0.97 5.59 16.25
C PRO A 3 -1.90 6.58 16.97
N PHE A 4 -2.65 6.13 17.97
CA PHE A 4 -3.49 7.00 18.77
C PHE A 4 -2.69 7.46 19.99
N ASN A 5 -2.07 8.62 19.85
CA ASN A 5 -1.28 9.26 20.90
C ASN A 5 -2.07 9.57 22.19
N ILE A 6 -3.41 9.38 22.18
CA ILE A 6 -4.34 9.58 23.28
C ILE A 6 -4.24 8.58 24.42
N PHE A 7 -3.68 7.38 24.19
CA PHE A 7 -3.75 6.29 25.17
C PHE A 7 -2.47 6.09 26.01
N GLY A 8 -1.56 7.07 26.08
CA GLY A 8 -0.27 6.86 26.77
C GLY A 8 0.48 8.10 27.25
N HIS A 9 -0.21 9.16 27.66
CA HIS A 9 0.42 10.44 28.09
C HIS A 9 1.24 11.16 26.99
N GLY A 10 1.19 10.72 25.73
CA GLY A 10 1.85 11.36 24.59
C GLY A 10 1.09 12.53 23.96
N TRP A 11 0.00 13.01 24.59
CA TRP A 11 -0.79 14.16 24.10
C TRP A 11 0.00 15.47 24.05
N GLU A 12 1.06 15.56 24.85
CA GLU A 12 1.92 16.73 24.96
C GLU A 12 2.86 16.87 23.75
N GLU A 13 3.22 15.77 23.08
CA GLU A 13 4.12 15.75 21.91
C GLU A 13 3.39 15.51 20.57
N SER A 14 2.14 15.06 20.62
CA SER A 14 1.46 14.48 19.45
C SER A 14 0.69 15.43 18.55
N PHE A 15 0.66 16.72 18.90
CA PHE A 15 0.22 17.77 18.00
C PHE A 15 1.36 18.37 17.17
N ASP A 16 2.61 17.95 17.39
CA ASP A 16 3.72 18.35 16.53
C ASP A 16 3.51 17.80 15.11
N PRO A 17 3.38 18.68 14.10
CA PRO A 17 3.36 18.31 12.69
C PRO A 17 4.45 17.32 12.26
N ALA A 18 5.63 17.46 12.84
CA ALA A 18 6.77 16.62 12.50
C ALA A 18 6.55 15.15 12.90
N THR A 19 5.87 14.89 14.03
CA THR A 19 5.69 13.55 14.58
C THR A 19 4.79 12.66 13.71
N TRP A 20 3.65 13.17 13.23
CA TRP A 20 2.79 12.38 12.35
C TRP A 20 3.30 12.31 10.91
N SER A 21 4.00 13.35 10.43
CA SER A 21 4.59 13.33 9.09
C SER A 21 5.65 12.23 8.93
N LYS A 22 6.36 11.90 10.01
CA LYS A 22 7.39 10.84 10.05
C LYS A 22 6.83 9.43 9.84
N GLU A 23 5.57 9.20 10.22
CA GLU A 23 4.91 7.89 10.11
C GLU A 23 4.20 7.69 8.75
N LEU A 24 4.14 8.72 7.91
CA LEU A 24 3.60 8.63 6.56
C LEU A 24 4.50 7.75 5.68
N ARG A 25 3.91 6.78 5.00
CA ARG A 25 4.61 5.88 4.06
C ARG A 25 4.80 6.48 2.66
N GLY A 26 4.37 7.73 2.45
CA GLY A 26 4.32 8.38 1.15
C GLY A 26 3.05 8.07 0.36
N ASP A 27 2.98 8.58 -0.86
CA ASP A 27 1.84 8.39 -1.75
C ASP A 27 1.74 6.94 -2.23
N THR A 28 0.52 6.42 -2.31
CA THR A 28 0.24 5.20 -3.05
C THR A 28 0.02 5.56 -4.52
N VAL A 29 0.90 5.09 -5.40
CA VAL A 29 0.91 5.46 -6.82
C VAL A 29 0.41 4.30 -7.66
N ILE A 30 -0.60 4.54 -8.48
CA ILE A 30 -1.12 3.57 -9.43
C ILE A 30 -0.81 4.06 -10.85
N GLY A 31 -0.05 3.26 -11.60
CA GLY A 31 0.27 3.55 -12.98
C GLY A 31 -0.93 3.43 -13.93
N ASN A 32 -0.73 3.86 -15.17
CA ASN A 32 -1.67 3.64 -16.28
C ASN A 32 -1.91 2.16 -16.60
N ASP A 33 -3.10 1.82 -17.10
CA ASP A 33 -3.52 0.46 -17.53
C ASP A 33 -3.45 -0.60 -16.41
N VAL A 34 -3.63 -0.21 -15.15
CA VAL A 34 -3.67 -1.16 -14.03
C VAL A 34 -5.08 -1.73 -13.87
N TRP A 35 -5.18 -3.07 -13.80
CA TRP A 35 -6.43 -3.74 -13.45
C TRP A 35 -6.42 -4.17 -11.98
N ILE A 36 -7.35 -3.63 -11.20
CA ILE A 36 -7.52 -3.96 -9.78
C ILE A 36 -8.76 -4.83 -9.62
N GLY A 37 -8.58 -6.05 -9.12
CA GLY A 37 -9.65 -6.97 -8.82
C GLY A 37 -10.49 -6.53 -7.61
N MET A 38 -11.72 -7.03 -7.56
CA MET A 38 -12.66 -6.76 -6.47
C MET A 38 -12.06 -7.08 -5.10
N GLU A 39 -12.27 -6.19 -4.11
CA GLU A 39 -11.79 -6.34 -2.72
C GLU A 39 -10.27 -6.48 -2.57
N ALA A 40 -9.48 -6.07 -3.56
CA ALA A 40 -8.05 -5.92 -3.36
C ALA A 40 -7.76 -4.77 -2.38
N ALA A 41 -6.82 -4.99 -1.46
CA ALA A 41 -6.32 -3.99 -0.53
C ALA A 41 -4.88 -3.63 -0.91
N ILE A 42 -4.59 -2.34 -1.06
CA ILE A 42 -3.25 -1.81 -1.36
C ILE A 42 -2.76 -1.06 -0.13
N LEU A 43 -1.61 -1.46 0.40
CA LEU A 43 -1.07 -0.80 1.60
C LEU A 43 -0.47 0.58 1.28
N PRO A 44 -0.41 1.49 2.28
CA PRO A 44 0.15 2.83 2.08
C PRO A 44 1.61 2.81 1.59
N GLY A 45 1.93 3.72 0.67
CA GLY A 45 3.29 3.88 0.12
C GLY A 45 3.69 2.88 -0.97
N VAL A 46 2.76 2.03 -1.40
CA VAL A 46 3.00 1.07 -2.50
C VAL A 46 2.89 1.75 -3.86
N ALA A 47 3.84 1.47 -4.75
CA ALA A 47 3.77 1.82 -6.17
C ALA A 47 3.37 0.61 -7.02
N ILE A 48 2.32 0.76 -7.83
CA ILE A 48 1.86 -0.23 -8.81
C ILE A 48 2.25 0.22 -10.22
N GLY A 49 3.14 -0.55 -10.84
CA GLY A 49 3.65 -0.27 -12.18
C GLY A 49 2.59 -0.35 -13.28
N HIS A 50 2.86 0.31 -14.40
CA HIS A 50 1.96 0.36 -15.55
C HIS A 50 1.59 -1.04 -16.06
N GLY A 51 0.33 -1.23 -16.44
CA GLY A 51 -0.12 -2.50 -16.98
C GLY A 51 -0.19 -3.64 -15.95
N ALA A 52 0.02 -3.40 -14.66
CA ALA A 52 -0.05 -4.47 -13.66
C ALA A 52 -1.50 -4.97 -13.44
N ILE A 53 -1.65 -6.23 -13.03
CA ILE A 53 -2.94 -6.83 -12.68
C ILE A 53 -2.88 -7.30 -11.23
N VAL A 54 -3.78 -6.79 -10.39
CA VAL A 54 -3.96 -7.22 -9.01
C VAL A 54 -5.21 -8.11 -8.93
N ALA A 55 -5.05 -9.38 -8.56
CA ALA A 55 -6.17 -10.30 -8.45
C ALA A 55 -7.14 -9.90 -7.32
N ALA A 56 -8.40 -10.35 -7.42
CA ALA A 56 -9.41 -10.11 -6.40
C ALA A 56 -8.96 -10.60 -5.01
N LYS A 57 -9.37 -9.90 -3.95
CA LYS A 57 -9.05 -10.19 -2.54
C LYS A 57 -7.54 -10.23 -2.20
N SER A 58 -6.70 -9.65 -3.06
CA SER A 58 -5.25 -9.61 -2.80
C SER A 58 -4.88 -8.49 -1.83
N VAL A 59 -3.87 -8.70 -1.01
CA VAL A 59 -3.31 -7.67 -0.11
C VAL A 59 -1.91 -7.32 -0.57
N VAL A 60 -1.78 -6.18 -1.26
CA VAL A 60 -0.53 -5.70 -1.85
C VAL A 60 0.28 -4.98 -0.79
N THR A 61 1.36 -5.62 -0.34
CA THR A 61 2.23 -5.17 0.76
C THR A 61 3.55 -4.58 0.29
N HIS A 62 3.86 -4.68 -1.00
CA HIS A 62 5.11 -4.22 -1.61
C HIS A 62 4.83 -3.74 -3.05
N ASP A 63 5.76 -2.99 -3.62
CA ASP A 63 5.67 -2.49 -4.98
C ASP A 63 5.46 -3.61 -6.01
N VAL A 64 4.66 -3.29 -7.02
CA VAL A 64 4.31 -4.21 -8.11
C VAL A 64 5.00 -3.75 -9.39
N ALA A 65 5.82 -4.62 -9.97
CA ALA A 65 6.50 -4.32 -11.22
C ALA A 65 5.51 -4.08 -12.39
N PRO A 66 5.84 -3.24 -13.38
CA PRO A 66 5.02 -3.06 -14.58
C PRO A 66 4.70 -4.41 -15.25
N TYR A 67 3.47 -4.55 -15.74
CA TYR A 67 2.96 -5.76 -16.40
C TYR A 67 2.97 -7.05 -15.56
N ALA A 68 3.26 -6.97 -14.25
CA ALA A 68 3.17 -8.11 -13.36
C ALA A 68 1.71 -8.44 -13.01
N ILE A 69 1.41 -9.73 -12.85
CA ILE A 69 0.14 -10.22 -12.31
C ILE A 69 0.41 -10.69 -10.88
N VAL A 70 -0.20 -10.06 -9.89
CA VAL A 70 -0.04 -10.39 -8.47
C VAL A 70 -1.32 -10.92 -7.86
N ALA A 71 -1.20 -11.87 -6.92
CA ALA A 71 -2.34 -12.44 -6.20
C ALA A 71 -1.98 -12.88 -4.77
N GLY A 72 -2.97 -12.91 -3.89
CA GLY A 72 -2.89 -13.49 -2.54
C GLY A 72 -2.72 -12.47 -1.42
N ASN A 73 -2.55 -12.96 -0.19
CA ASN A 73 -2.32 -12.17 1.02
C ASN A 73 -1.17 -12.80 1.84
N ALA A 74 0.05 -12.26 1.82
CA ALA A 74 0.52 -11.13 1.03
C ALA A 74 0.56 -11.43 -0.49
N ALA A 75 0.28 -10.42 -1.32
CA ALA A 75 0.25 -10.56 -2.78
C ALA A 75 1.65 -10.87 -3.33
N LYS A 76 1.75 -11.90 -4.18
CA LYS A 76 2.98 -12.32 -4.84
C LYS A 76 2.80 -12.34 -6.34
N VAL A 77 3.89 -12.14 -7.08
CA VAL A 77 3.89 -12.29 -8.55
C VAL A 77 3.54 -13.72 -8.90
N VAL A 78 2.44 -13.89 -9.63
CA VAL A 78 1.98 -15.17 -10.19
C VAL A 78 2.63 -15.42 -11.53
N LYS A 79 2.64 -14.40 -12.39
CA LYS A 79 3.31 -14.39 -13.69
C LYS A 79 3.43 -12.97 -14.23
N MET A 80 4.18 -12.80 -15.30
CA MET A 80 4.17 -11.58 -16.12
C MET A 80 3.09 -11.68 -17.20
N ARG A 81 2.53 -10.54 -17.62
CA ARG A 81 1.54 -10.49 -18.72
C ARG A 81 2.13 -10.92 -20.07
N PHE A 82 3.44 -10.71 -20.25
CA PHE A 82 4.22 -11.02 -21.45
C PHE A 82 5.45 -11.84 -21.10
#